data_AF-A0A2E6CD83-F1
#
_entry.id   AF-A0A2E6CD83-F1
#
_cell.length_a   1.000
_cell.length_b   1.000
_cell.length_c   1.000
_cell.angle_alpha   90.00
_cell.angle_beta   90.00
_cell.angle_gamma   90.00
#
_symmetry.space_group_name_H-M   'P 1'
#
loop_
_entity.id
_entity.type
_entity.pdbx_description
1 polymer ?
#
loop_
_entity_poly.entity_id
_entity_poly.type
_entity_poly.pdbx_seq_one_letter_code
_entity_poly.pdbx_strand_id
1 'polypeptide(L)'
;MDTCRMVQHGFWTGEINMNDETLNFSGKNSLGTRDRSWGVRPVGAYDSQPTVPMGLPQFYWLWNPAHFDDFTTQFHFVDNVEGEIINGHSIWQSKKNKEVENFKNLSKKVTYKEGSRRVDLLEITAEDSNSEVINLSVTPKKRIFMCGLGYMHQEWGHGHFKGEDEKTYDTYDLNEDPHDPPFLHIQSISDITLKRGSKSFEGIGVLEELILGPHKPSGFKDLFDR
;
A
#
# COMPACT_ATOMS: atom_id res chain seq x y z
N MET A 1 -12.71 -2.30 -10.94
CA MET A 1 -12.73 -0.90 -10.51
C MET A 1 -12.08 -0.08 -11.62
N ASP A 2 -12.70 1.02 -12.06
CA ASP A 2 -12.05 1.95 -12.99
C ASP A 2 -11.47 3.11 -12.17
N THR A 3 -10.15 3.10 -12.01
CA THR A 3 -9.43 4.08 -11.20
C THR A 3 -8.10 4.45 -11.82
N CYS A 4 -7.78 5.72 -11.71
CA CYS A 4 -6.45 6.26 -11.95
C CYS A 4 -5.78 6.55 -10.62
N ARG A 5 -4.44 6.47 -10.61
CA ARG A 5 -3.61 6.78 -9.45
C ARG A 5 -2.39 7.57 -9.88
N MET A 6 -2.06 8.58 -9.07
CA MET A 6 -0.84 9.36 -9.19
C MET A 6 -0.09 9.29 -7.87
N VAL A 7 1.16 8.86 -7.93
CA VAL A 7 2.08 8.83 -6.80
C VAL A 7 3.17 9.86 -7.05
N GLN A 8 3.40 10.71 -6.06
CA GLN A 8 4.45 11.73 -6.10
C GLN A 8 5.37 11.54 -4.90
N HIS A 9 6.65 11.34 -5.19
CA HIS A 9 7.70 11.32 -4.19
C HIS A 9 8.21 12.74 -3.91
N GLY A 10 8.54 13.02 -2.65
CA GLY A 10 9.05 14.31 -2.25
C GLY A 10 9.59 14.30 -0.84
N PHE A 11 9.52 15.48 -0.22
CA PHE A 11 10.03 15.74 1.11
C PHE A 11 9.00 16.58 1.87
N TRP A 12 8.81 16.29 3.16
CA TRP A 12 7.93 17.05 4.03
C TRP A 12 8.73 18.07 4.85
N THR A 13 8.15 19.25 5.04
CA THR A 13 8.68 20.31 5.92
C THR A 13 7.56 20.84 6.78
N GLY A 14 7.83 21.06 8.06
CA GLY A 14 6.85 21.62 8.98
C GLY A 14 6.93 20.94 10.34
N GLU A 15 5.84 21.04 11.10
CA GLU A 15 5.72 20.46 12.42
C GLU A 15 4.35 19.80 12.60
N ILE A 16 4.31 18.77 13.43
CA ILE A 16 3.08 18.17 13.95
C ILE A 16 3.13 18.33 15.47
N ASN A 17 2.14 19.02 16.02
CA ASN A 17 1.95 19.15 17.46
C ASN A 17 0.91 18.11 17.91
N MET A 18 1.33 17.20 18.80
CA MET A 18 0.47 16.16 19.37
C MET A 18 0.65 16.15 20.89
N ASN A 19 -0.40 16.51 21.62
CA ASN A 19 -0.36 16.69 23.06
C ASN A 19 0.78 17.65 23.45
N ASP A 20 1.74 17.19 24.26
CA ASP A 20 2.90 17.97 24.71
C ASP A 20 4.16 17.73 23.85
N GLU A 21 4.04 17.02 22.72
CA GLU A 21 5.14 16.72 21.82
C GLU A 21 5.04 17.48 20.48
N THR A 22 6.17 18.04 20.04
CA THR A 22 6.31 18.63 18.69
C THR A 22 7.25 17.78 17.85
N LEU A 23 6.71 17.17 16.80
CA LEU A 23 7.50 16.47 15.78
C LEU A 23 7.88 17.44 14.67
N ASN A 24 9.19 17.61 14.45
CA ASN A 24 9.71 18.49 13.41
C ASN A 24 10.14 17.70 12.17
N PHE A 25 9.77 18.21 10.99
CA PHE A 25 10.12 17.63 9.70
C PHE A 25 10.99 18.61 8.91
N SER A 26 12.18 18.15 8.51
CA SER A 26 13.22 18.99 7.92
C SER A 26 13.57 18.55 6.50
N GLY A 27 12.64 18.72 5.56
CA GLY A 27 12.88 18.61 4.13
C GLY A 27 13.59 17.31 3.76
N LYS A 28 14.86 17.40 3.33
CA LYS A 28 15.64 16.26 2.84
C LYS A 28 15.74 15.07 3.81
N ASN A 29 15.54 15.29 5.11
CA ASN A 29 15.55 14.21 6.12
C ASN A 29 14.15 13.62 6.40
N SER A 30 13.12 14.12 5.74
CA SER A 30 11.72 13.77 5.96
C SER A 30 11.12 13.36 4.62
N LEU A 31 11.36 12.10 4.25
CA LEU A 31 10.86 11.53 3.00
C LEU A 31 9.33 11.56 2.97
N GLY A 32 8.78 11.91 1.82
CA GLY A 32 7.35 12.03 1.61
C GLY A 32 6.87 11.27 0.38
N THR A 33 5.66 10.75 0.49
CA THR A 33 4.91 10.19 -0.63
C THR A 33 3.51 10.77 -0.57
N ARG A 34 3.08 11.39 -1.67
CA ARG A 34 1.69 11.83 -1.87
C ARG A 34 1.02 10.88 -2.84
N ASP A 35 -0.04 10.25 -2.38
CA ASP A 35 -0.90 9.42 -3.22
C ASP A 35 -2.20 10.15 -3.52
N ARG A 36 -2.62 10.11 -4.78
CA ARG A 36 -3.94 10.59 -5.21
C ARG A 36 -4.54 9.58 -6.17
N SER A 37 -5.69 9.03 -5.80
CA SER A 37 -6.46 8.14 -6.65
C SER A 37 -7.87 8.70 -6.88
N TRP A 38 -8.40 8.52 -8.09
CA TRP A 38 -9.75 8.96 -8.49
C TRP A 38 -10.36 7.95 -9.47
N GLY A 39 -11.68 7.99 -9.62
CA GLY A 39 -12.43 7.06 -10.47
C GLY A 39 -13.78 6.73 -9.86
N VAL A 40 -14.43 5.67 -10.36
CA VAL A 40 -15.71 5.18 -9.82
C VAL A 40 -15.41 4.26 -8.64
N ARG A 41 -15.74 4.73 -7.42
CA ARG A 41 -15.39 4.05 -6.17
C ARG A 41 -16.59 3.98 -5.22
N PRO A 42 -16.70 2.93 -4.38
CA PRO A 42 -17.70 2.85 -3.33
C PRO A 42 -17.27 3.69 -2.11
N VAL A 43 -17.19 5.01 -2.29
CA VAL A 43 -16.78 5.98 -1.26
C VAL A 43 -17.97 6.86 -0.91
N GLY A 44 -18.15 7.15 0.39
CA GLY A 44 -19.34 7.85 0.87
C GLY A 44 -20.49 6.89 1.22
N ALA A 45 -21.72 7.39 1.13
CA ALA A 45 -22.91 6.60 1.42
C ALA A 45 -23.04 5.43 0.43
N TYR A 46 -23.25 4.22 0.96
CA TYR A 46 -23.45 3.04 0.14
C TYR A 46 -24.79 3.10 -0.60
N ASP A 47 -24.85 2.46 -1.77
CA ASP A 47 -26.13 2.11 -2.36
C ASP A 47 -26.88 1.20 -1.37
N SER A 48 -28.14 1.53 -1.11
CA SER A 48 -29.02 0.74 -0.25
C SER A 48 -29.35 -0.64 -0.82
N GLN A 49 -29.14 -0.85 -2.12
CA GLN A 49 -29.42 -2.10 -2.79
C GLN A 49 -28.24 -3.09 -2.63
N PRO A 50 -28.53 -4.39 -2.41
CA PRO A 50 -27.49 -5.39 -2.40
C PRO A 50 -26.87 -5.53 -3.78
N THR A 51 -25.57 -5.83 -3.83
CA THR A 51 -24.93 -6.22 -5.10
C THR A 51 -25.46 -7.59 -5.53
N VAL A 52 -25.95 -7.67 -6.77
CA VAL A 52 -26.49 -8.92 -7.36
C VAL A 52 -25.66 -9.31 -8.59
N PRO A 53 -25.23 -10.58 -8.72
CA PRO A 53 -25.39 -11.66 -7.75
C PRO A 53 -24.55 -11.44 -6.49
N MET A 54 -25.00 -11.98 -5.36
CA MET A 54 -24.19 -11.99 -4.14
C MET A 54 -22.99 -12.90 -4.36
N GLY A 55 -21.79 -12.33 -4.21
CA GLY A 55 -20.53 -13.06 -4.19
C GLY A 55 -19.73 -12.70 -2.94
N LEU A 56 -18.82 -13.57 -2.53
CA LEU A 56 -17.85 -13.23 -1.50
C LEU A 56 -17.00 -12.04 -2.00
N PRO A 57 -16.89 -10.94 -1.22
CA PRO A 57 -16.01 -9.85 -1.59
C PRO A 57 -14.57 -10.35 -1.74
N GLN A 58 -13.89 -9.90 -2.79
CA GLN A 58 -12.48 -10.15 -3.00
C GLN A 58 -11.77 -8.85 -3.37
N PHE A 59 -10.68 -8.59 -2.66
CA PHE A 59 -9.79 -7.49 -2.96
C PHE A 59 -8.40 -7.82 -2.45
N TYR A 60 -7.47 -8.06 -3.37
CA TYR A 60 -6.07 -8.30 -3.07
C TYR A 60 -5.27 -7.09 -3.54
N TRP A 61 -4.80 -6.28 -2.60
CA TRP A 61 -4.09 -5.04 -2.88
C TRP A 61 -2.75 -5.03 -2.17
N LEU A 62 -1.69 -4.79 -2.95
CA LEU A 62 -0.36 -4.48 -2.47
C LEU A 62 0.14 -3.23 -3.17
N TRP A 63 0.64 -2.23 -2.43
CA TRP A 63 1.18 -0.99 -3.01
C TRP A 63 2.46 -0.57 -2.29
N ASN A 64 3.51 -0.33 -3.08
CA ASN A 64 4.88 -0.14 -2.61
C ASN A 64 5.59 1.03 -3.31
N PRO A 65 5.36 2.28 -2.86
CA PRO A 65 6.21 3.42 -3.18
C PRO A 65 7.50 3.35 -2.35
N ALA A 66 8.64 3.61 -2.98
CA ALA A 66 9.94 3.50 -2.34
C ALA A 66 10.88 4.65 -2.73
N HIS A 67 11.69 5.06 -1.76
CA HIS A 67 12.79 6.01 -1.94
C HIS A 67 14.11 5.27 -1.84
N PHE A 68 14.98 5.49 -2.82
CA PHE A 68 16.41 5.14 -2.81
C PHE A 68 17.23 6.42 -2.89
N ASP A 69 18.55 6.37 -2.78
CA ASP A 69 19.38 7.58 -2.83
C ASP A 69 19.15 8.39 -4.12
N ASP A 70 19.31 7.75 -5.28
CA ASP A 70 19.30 8.41 -6.59
C ASP A 70 17.99 8.28 -7.37
N PHE A 71 17.04 7.48 -6.89
CA PHE A 71 15.80 7.18 -7.62
C PHE A 71 14.65 6.83 -6.67
N THR A 72 13.48 6.62 -7.25
CA THR A 72 12.27 6.15 -6.58
C THR A 72 11.63 5.05 -7.41
N THR A 73 10.87 4.18 -6.77
CA THR A 73 10.07 3.17 -7.47
C THR A 73 8.64 3.18 -6.95
N GLN A 74 7.71 2.78 -7.80
CA GLN A 74 6.36 2.45 -7.37
C GLN A 74 5.95 1.13 -8.00
N PHE A 75 5.60 0.17 -7.15
CA PHE A 75 5.00 -1.09 -7.54
C PHE A 75 3.61 -1.21 -6.95
N HIS A 76 2.65 -1.78 -7.69
CA HIS A 76 1.40 -2.23 -7.08
C HIS A 76 0.77 -3.39 -7.83
N PHE A 77 -0.10 -4.08 -7.11
CA PHE A 77 -0.78 -5.27 -7.56
C PHE A 77 -2.23 -5.22 -7.09
N VAL A 78 -3.14 -5.36 -8.04
CA VAL A 78 -4.51 -5.81 -7.79
C VAL A 78 -4.65 -7.17 -8.45
N ASP A 79 -4.92 -8.20 -7.65
CA ASP A 79 -5.11 -9.56 -8.13
C ASP A 79 -6.58 -9.96 -8.10
N ASN A 80 -6.96 -10.85 -9.02
CA ASN A 80 -8.22 -11.60 -8.92
C ASN A 80 -8.06 -12.85 -8.03
N VAL A 81 -9.14 -13.63 -7.87
CA VAL A 81 -9.18 -14.86 -7.04
C VAL A 81 -8.13 -15.90 -7.47
N GLU A 82 -7.83 -16.02 -8.76
CA GLU A 82 -6.84 -16.98 -9.28
C GLU A 82 -5.40 -16.50 -9.14
N GLY A 83 -5.19 -15.23 -8.75
CA GLY A 83 -3.87 -14.62 -8.59
C GLY A 83 -3.33 -13.92 -9.83
N GLU A 84 -4.17 -13.70 -10.83
CA GLU A 84 -3.79 -12.95 -12.01
C GLU A 84 -3.80 -11.45 -11.69
N ILE A 85 -2.74 -10.75 -12.10
CA ILE A 85 -2.62 -9.30 -11.91
C ILE A 85 -3.57 -8.61 -12.89
N ILE A 86 -4.74 -8.21 -12.41
CA ILE A 86 -5.74 -7.48 -13.20
C ILE A 86 -5.46 -5.98 -13.28
N ASN A 87 -4.65 -5.46 -12.36
CA ASN A 87 -4.07 -4.13 -12.44
C ASN A 87 -2.68 -4.14 -11.78
N GLY A 88 -1.64 -3.95 -12.60
CA GLY A 88 -0.26 -3.91 -12.15
C GLY A 88 0.41 -2.61 -12.58
N HIS A 89 1.33 -2.13 -11.77
CA HIS A 89 2.20 -1.02 -12.13
C HIS A 89 3.59 -1.26 -11.57
N SER A 90 4.60 -0.89 -12.36
CA SER A 90 6.00 -1.06 -12.02
C SER A 90 6.80 0.01 -12.71
N ILE A 91 7.18 1.03 -11.95
CA ILE A 91 7.86 2.21 -12.46
C ILE A 91 9.09 2.50 -11.63
N TRP A 92 10.12 2.97 -12.32
CA TRP A 92 11.33 3.53 -11.75
C TRP A 92 11.46 4.97 -12.24
N GLN A 93 11.84 5.86 -11.34
CA GLN A 93 12.07 7.27 -11.68
C GLN A 93 13.35 7.79 -11.03
N SER A 94 14.25 8.30 -11.86
CA SER A 94 15.46 8.99 -11.42
C SER A 94 15.15 10.30 -10.73
N LYS A 95 15.82 10.58 -9.60
CA LYS A 95 15.74 11.89 -8.93
C LYS A 95 16.53 12.98 -9.66
N LYS A 96 17.57 12.61 -10.41
CA LYS A 96 18.52 13.58 -11.00
C LYS A 96 18.03 14.17 -12.31
N ASN A 97 17.68 13.32 -13.28
CA ASN A 97 17.29 13.72 -14.64
C ASN A 97 15.78 13.56 -14.90
N LYS A 98 15.00 13.11 -13.89
CA LYS A 98 13.56 12.81 -14.01
C LYS A 98 13.24 11.80 -15.11
N GLU A 99 14.21 10.98 -15.49
CA GLU A 99 13.99 9.84 -16.37
C GLU A 99 13.02 8.86 -15.72
N VAL A 100 12.12 8.31 -16.54
CA VAL A 100 11.08 7.39 -16.11
C VAL A 100 11.18 6.14 -16.95
N GLU A 101 11.22 4.99 -16.28
CA GLU A 101 11.25 3.67 -16.89
C GLU A 101 10.07 2.85 -16.36
N ASN A 102 9.28 2.27 -17.26
CA ASN A 102 8.26 1.28 -16.90
C ASN A 102 8.87 -0.11 -17.06
N PHE A 103 8.87 -0.88 -15.98
CA PHE A 103 9.27 -2.28 -16.03
C PHE A 103 8.18 -3.16 -16.64
N LYS A 104 8.59 -4.30 -17.17
CA LYS A 104 7.75 -5.31 -17.83
C LYS A 104 7.81 -6.63 -17.07
N ASN A 105 6.99 -7.61 -17.48
CA ASN A 105 6.99 -8.97 -16.93
C ASN A 105 6.90 -9.01 -15.39
N LEU A 106 6.09 -8.09 -14.85
CA LEU A 106 5.90 -7.90 -13.42
C LEU A 106 5.28 -9.16 -12.79
N SER A 107 5.93 -9.68 -11.75
CA SER A 107 5.48 -10.81 -10.96
C SER A 107 5.85 -10.59 -9.49
N LYS A 108 5.22 -11.38 -8.60
CA LYS A 108 5.48 -11.30 -7.17
C LYS A 108 5.40 -12.67 -6.52
N LYS A 109 6.05 -12.77 -5.37
CA LYS A 109 5.89 -13.85 -4.40
C LYS A 109 5.75 -13.23 -3.02
N VAL A 110 4.79 -13.72 -2.26
CA VAL A 110 4.43 -13.16 -0.96
C VAL A 110 4.52 -14.23 0.09
N THR A 111 5.25 -13.92 1.17
CA THR A 111 5.29 -14.73 2.39
C THR A 111 4.47 -14.02 3.44
N TYR A 112 3.63 -14.78 4.15
CA TYR A 112 2.76 -14.27 5.20
C TYR A 112 3.26 -14.70 6.57
N LYS A 113 3.00 -13.89 7.59
CA LYS A 113 3.21 -14.32 8.98
C LYS A 113 2.23 -15.44 9.30
N GLU A 114 2.69 -16.45 10.02
CA GLU A 114 1.90 -17.62 10.40
C GLU A 114 0.59 -17.22 11.10
N GLY A 115 -0.52 -17.87 10.70
CA GLY A 115 -1.84 -17.62 11.26
C GLY A 115 -2.38 -16.21 10.98
N SER A 116 -1.93 -15.59 9.88
CA SER A 116 -2.33 -14.23 9.52
C SER A 116 -2.31 -14.00 8.01
N ARG A 117 -2.94 -12.89 7.59
CA ARG A 117 -2.82 -12.35 6.23
C ARG A 117 -1.74 -11.28 6.10
N ARG A 118 -0.95 -11.04 7.15
CA ARG A 118 0.07 -9.98 7.18
C ARG A 118 1.25 -10.41 6.33
N VAL A 119 1.65 -9.56 5.40
CA VAL A 119 2.87 -9.78 4.63
C VAL A 119 4.08 -9.72 5.55
N ASP A 120 4.89 -10.78 5.50
CA ASP A 120 6.19 -10.87 6.17
C ASP A 120 7.34 -10.52 5.21
N LEU A 121 7.21 -10.94 3.95
CA LEU A 121 8.14 -10.62 2.87
C LEU A 121 7.38 -10.54 1.54
N LEU A 122 7.60 -9.45 0.80
CA LEU A 122 7.17 -9.32 -0.59
C LEU A 122 8.41 -9.31 -1.49
N GLU A 123 8.51 -10.33 -2.34
CA GLU A 123 9.50 -10.44 -3.40
C GLU A 123 8.84 -10.03 -4.73
N ILE A 124 9.42 -9.07 -5.45
CA ILE A 124 8.92 -8.62 -6.76
C ILE A 124 10.00 -8.88 -7.80
N THR A 125 9.60 -9.44 -8.93
CA THR A 125 10.48 -9.59 -10.10
C THR A 125 9.86 -8.87 -11.28
N ALA A 126 10.68 -8.13 -12.01
CA ALA A 126 10.29 -7.44 -13.24
C ALA A 126 11.49 -7.38 -14.21
N GLU A 127 11.27 -6.87 -15.41
CA GLU A 127 12.31 -6.66 -16.41
C GLU A 127 12.38 -5.21 -16.84
N ASP A 128 13.60 -4.72 -17.04
CA ASP A 128 13.86 -3.38 -17.56
C ASP A 128 13.65 -3.27 -19.08
N SER A 129 13.91 -2.11 -19.68
CA SER A 129 13.74 -1.93 -21.13
C SER A 129 14.68 -2.81 -21.98
N ASN A 130 15.77 -3.32 -21.40
CA ASN A 130 16.79 -4.17 -22.01
C ASN A 130 16.62 -5.66 -21.64
N SER A 131 15.51 -6.05 -21.01
CA SER A 131 15.26 -7.40 -20.48
C SER A 131 16.24 -7.84 -19.39
N GLU A 132 16.87 -6.90 -18.69
CA GLU A 132 17.60 -7.18 -17.46
C GLU A 132 16.60 -7.41 -16.30
N VAL A 133 16.81 -8.50 -15.56
CA VAL A 133 15.93 -8.86 -14.45
C VAL A 133 16.19 -7.93 -13.26
N ILE A 134 15.10 -7.35 -12.76
CA ILE A 134 15.04 -6.55 -11.53
C ILE A 134 14.40 -7.40 -10.44
N ASN A 135 15.05 -7.47 -9.28
CA ASN A 135 14.48 -8.11 -8.09
C ASN A 135 14.35 -7.10 -6.96
N LEU A 136 13.15 -6.95 -6.41
CA LEU A 136 12.87 -6.17 -5.21
C LEU A 136 12.54 -7.11 -4.05
N SER A 137 13.07 -6.81 -2.88
CA SER A 137 12.67 -7.42 -1.62
C SER A 137 12.14 -6.34 -0.70
N VAL A 138 10.92 -6.48 -0.21
CA VAL A 138 10.25 -5.54 0.69
C VAL A 138 9.97 -6.24 2.01
N THR A 139 10.58 -5.75 3.08
CA THR A 139 10.41 -6.30 4.44
C THR A 139 9.67 -5.31 5.33
N PRO A 140 8.37 -5.54 5.62
CA PRO A 140 7.58 -4.68 6.50
C PRO A 140 8.13 -4.65 7.93
N LYS A 141 8.21 -3.45 8.53
CA LYS A 141 8.74 -3.26 9.90
C LYS A 141 7.69 -2.73 10.87
N LYS A 142 7.25 -1.49 10.68
CA LYS A 142 6.29 -0.82 11.57
C LYS A 142 5.01 -0.54 10.82
N ARG A 143 3.91 -1.11 11.30
CA ARG A 143 2.57 -0.94 10.72
C ARG A 143 1.82 0.25 11.29
N ILE A 144 0.88 0.74 10.52
CA ILE A 144 -0.12 1.75 10.86
C ILE A 144 -1.45 1.26 10.31
N PHE A 145 -2.52 1.38 11.08
CA PHE A 145 -3.88 1.02 10.65
C PHE A 145 -4.49 2.14 9.83
N MET A 146 -5.01 1.81 8.64
CA MET A 146 -5.60 2.80 7.73
C MET A 146 -6.98 3.29 8.21
N CYS A 147 -7.60 2.62 9.18
CA CYS A 147 -8.82 3.12 9.84
C CYS A 147 -8.61 4.44 10.57
N GLY A 148 -7.39 4.75 11.03
CA GLY A 148 -7.05 6.08 11.54
C GLY A 148 -7.14 7.20 10.49
N LEU A 149 -7.22 6.85 9.20
CA LEU A 149 -7.48 7.76 8.08
C LEU A 149 -8.90 7.59 7.51
N GLY A 150 -9.78 6.87 8.22
CA GLY A 150 -11.17 6.63 7.86
C GLY A 150 -11.43 5.38 7.00
N TYR A 151 -10.41 4.63 6.57
CA TYR A 151 -10.65 3.40 5.80
C TYR A 151 -11.28 2.32 6.69
N MET A 152 -12.48 1.86 6.33
CA MET A 152 -13.26 0.87 7.11
C MET A 152 -13.55 1.30 8.56
N HIS A 153 -13.40 2.58 8.89
CA HIS A 153 -13.79 3.10 10.19
C HIS A 153 -15.32 3.07 10.33
N GLN A 154 -15.82 2.54 11.44
CA GLN A 154 -17.26 2.32 11.66
C GLN A 154 -18.06 3.62 11.65
N GLU A 155 -17.55 4.65 12.35
CA GLU A 155 -18.16 5.96 12.38
C GLU A 155 -17.58 6.89 11.31
N TRP A 156 -16.26 7.11 11.27
CA TRP A 156 -15.56 8.06 10.38
C TRP A 156 -15.12 7.47 9.04
N GLY A 157 -16.02 6.72 8.40
CA GLY A 157 -15.78 6.08 7.11
C GLY A 157 -15.32 7.07 6.02
N HIS A 158 -14.35 6.66 5.21
CA HIS A 158 -13.76 7.47 4.14
C HIS A 158 -14.83 8.06 3.20
N GLY A 159 -14.79 9.39 3.04
CA GLY A 159 -15.67 10.15 2.15
C GLY A 159 -17.07 10.42 2.70
N HIS A 160 -17.34 10.08 3.97
CA HIS A 160 -18.59 10.45 4.63
C HIS A 160 -18.53 11.89 5.10
N PHE A 161 -19.58 12.67 4.81
CA PHE A 161 -19.74 13.99 5.40
C PHE A 161 -20.09 13.86 6.88
N LYS A 162 -19.35 14.58 7.74
CA LYS A 162 -19.56 14.58 9.20
C LYS A 162 -20.11 15.88 9.75
N GLY A 163 -19.99 16.96 8.99
CA GLY A 163 -20.23 18.32 9.42
C GLY A 163 -19.15 19.21 8.81
N GLU A 164 -19.28 20.52 8.95
CA GLU A 164 -18.37 21.48 8.32
C GLU A 164 -16.95 21.41 8.91
N ASP A 165 -16.84 21.32 10.24
CA ASP A 165 -15.56 21.38 10.97
C ASP A 165 -15.43 20.26 12.03
N GLU A 166 -16.16 19.16 11.85
CA GLU A 166 -16.15 18.03 12.78
C GLU A 166 -14.79 17.31 12.78
N LYS A 167 -14.30 16.99 13.99
CA LYS A 167 -13.00 16.35 14.21
C LYS A 167 -13.11 15.26 15.25
N THR A 168 -12.35 14.20 15.05
CA THR A 168 -12.14 13.15 16.05
C THR A 168 -10.66 12.75 16.05
N TYR A 169 -10.26 12.01 17.07
CA TYR A 169 -9.00 11.28 17.06
C TYR A 169 -9.21 9.94 17.77
N ASP A 170 -8.46 8.94 17.32
CA ASP A 170 -8.38 7.63 17.96
C ASP A 170 -6.94 7.38 18.44
N THR A 171 -6.79 6.41 19.33
CA THR A 171 -5.47 5.90 19.73
C THR A 171 -5.50 4.38 19.63
N TYR A 172 -4.46 3.82 19.01
CA TYR A 172 -4.34 2.39 18.78
C TYR A 172 -2.98 1.91 19.31
N ASP A 173 -2.96 0.80 20.05
CA ASP A 173 -1.71 0.12 20.40
C ASP A 173 -1.24 -0.72 19.21
N LEU A 174 -0.10 -0.35 18.62
CA LEU A 174 0.45 -1.04 17.45
C LEU A 174 1.07 -2.41 17.78
N ASN A 175 1.25 -2.72 19.07
CA ASN A 175 1.64 -4.05 19.53
C ASN A 175 0.50 -5.06 19.40
N GLU A 176 -0.75 -4.58 19.38
CA GLU A 176 -1.91 -5.40 19.06
C GLU A 176 -2.03 -5.58 17.53
N ASP A 177 -2.61 -6.71 17.11
CA ASP A 177 -3.02 -6.95 15.72
C ASP A 177 -4.46 -7.44 15.71
N PRO A 178 -5.44 -6.54 15.91
CA PRO A 178 -6.82 -6.93 15.72
C PRO A 178 -6.98 -7.32 14.25
N HIS A 179 -7.56 -8.48 14.01
CA HIS A 179 -7.80 -9.01 12.67
C HIS A 179 -9.26 -8.78 12.22
N ASP A 180 -9.94 -7.85 12.90
CA ASP A 180 -11.29 -7.42 12.53
C ASP A 180 -11.24 -6.47 11.33
N PRO A 181 -12.33 -6.35 10.56
CA PRO A 181 -12.33 -5.63 9.28
C PRO A 181 -11.67 -4.24 9.30
N PRO A 182 -11.92 -3.35 10.28
CA PRO A 182 -11.30 -2.02 10.31
C PRO A 182 -9.76 -2.05 10.29
N PHE A 183 -9.16 -3.12 10.81
CA PHE A 183 -7.72 -3.24 11.01
C PHE A 183 -7.04 -4.06 9.92
N LEU A 184 -7.79 -4.58 8.94
CA LEU A 184 -7.22 -5.36 7.84
C LEU A 184 -6.44 -4.51 6.85
N HIS A 185 -6.86 -3.26 6.63
CA HIS A 185 -6.15 -2.32 5.76
C HIS A 185 -5.03 -1.64 6.54
N ILE A 186 -3.78 -1.93 6.18
CA ILE A 186 -2.61 -1.34 6.85
C ILE A 186 -1.61 -0.78 5.86
N GLN A 187 -0.76 0.11 6.37
CA GLN A 187 0.50 0.49 5.74
C GLN A 187 1.64 0.15 6.69
N SER A 188 2.74 -0.37 6.15
CA SER A 188 3.94 -0.64 6.92
C SER A 188 5.13 0.11 6.36
N ILE A 189 5.84 0.85 7.21
CA ILE A 189 7.19 1.32 6.88
C ILE A 189 8.06 0.08 6.67
N SER A 190 8.73 0.04 5.52
CA SER A 190 9.39 -1.15 5.02
C SER A 190 10.81 -0.83 4.57
N ASP A 191 11.73 -1.75 4.90
CA ASP A 191 13.06 -1.78 4.29
C ASP A 191 12.96 -2.43 2.91
N ILE A 192 13.67 -1.87 1.93
CA ILE A 192 13.56 -2.28 0.54
C ILE A 192 14.95 -2.47 -0.06
N THR A 193 15.20 -3.64 -0.62
CA THR A 193 16.42 -3.91 -1.39
C THR A 193 16.05 -4.11 -2.86
N LEU A 194 16.67 -3.35 -3.76
CA LEU A 194 16.54 -3.52 -5.21
C LEU A 194 17.85 -4.06 -5.79
N LYS A 195 17.77 -5.11 -6.59
CA LYS A 195 18.90 -5.65 -7.37
C LYS A 195 18.64 -5.49 -8.86
N ARG A 196 19.60 -4.90 -9.57
CA ARG A 196 19.65 -4.75 -11.03
C ARG A 196 21.04 -5.13 -11.50
N GLY A 197 21.15 -6.27 -12.18
CA GLY A 197 22.44 -6.86 -12.54
C GLY A 197 23.28 -7.18 -11.31
N SER A 198 24.53 -6.70 -11.30
CA SER A 198 25.45 -6.85 -10.16
C SER A 198 25.26 -5.78 -9.07
N LYS A 199 24.38 -4.79 -9.28
CA LYS A 199 24.16 -3.68 -8.33
C LYS A 199 23.03 -4.01 -7.38
N SER A 200 23.21 -3.61 -6.12
CA SER A 200 22.20 -3.64 -5.06
C SER A 200 22.01 -2.23 -4.53
N PHE A 201 20.76 -1.84 -4.28
CA PHE A 201 20.38 -0.55 -3.76
C PHE A 201 19.48 -0.77 -2.55
N GLU A 202 19.76 -0.06 -1.46
CA GLU A 202 18.91 -0.05 -0.27
C GLU A 202 18.02 1.18 -0.30
N GLY A 203 16.79 1.00 0.15
CA GLY A 203 15.76 2.02 0.15
C GLY A 203 14.79 1.82 1.30
N ILE A 204 13.92 2.81 1.46
CA ILE A 204 12.85 2.81 2.45
C ILE A 204 11.55 3.20 1.76
N GLY A 205 10.47 2.55 2.15
CA GLY A 205 9.17 2.82 1.55
C GLY A 205 8.03 2.37 2.43
N VAL A 206 6.86 2.28 1.80
CA VAL A 206 5.64 1.79 2.43
C VAL A 206 5.25 0.49 1.75
N LEU A 207 4.79 -0.51 2.50
CA LEU A 207 3.96 -1.57 1.95
C LEU A 207 2.54 -1.36 2.47
N GLU A 208 1.64 -0.96 1.60
CA GLU A 208 0.20 -1.00 1.87
C GLU A 208 -0.35 -2.37 1.50
N GLU A 209 -1.11 -2.97 2.40
CA GLU A 209 -1.83 -4.21 2.15
C GLU A 209 -3.32 -4.06 2.50
N LEU A 210 -4.16 -4.60 1.64
CA LEU A 210 -5.54 -4.94 1.95
C LEU A 210 -5.88 -6.23 1.23
N ILE A 211 -6.01 -7.32 2.00
CA ILE A 211 -6.18 -8.66 1.48
C ILE A 211 -7.48 -9.25 2.05
N LEU A 212 -8.55 -9.19 1.26
CA LEU A 212 -9.88 -9.67 1.60
C LEU A 212 -10.30 -10.77 0.65
N GLY A 213 -10.96 -11.79 1.21
CA GLY A 213 -11.56 -12.84 0.41
C GLY A 213 -10.56 -13.88 -0.09
N PRO A 214 -11.04 -14.77 -0.98
CA PRO A 214 -10.24 -15.86 -1.53
C PRO A 214 -9.11 -15.34 -2.43
N HIS A 215 -7.95 -15.96 -2.32
CA HIS A 215 -6.81 -15.74 -3.21
C HIS A 215 -5.99 -17.02 -3.30
N LYS A 216 -6.15 -17.75 -4.41
CA LYS A 216 -5.67 -19.13 -4.56
C LYS A 216 -4.15 -19.29 -4.39
N PRO A 217 -3.27 -18.42 -4.94
CA PRO A 217 -1.83 -18.56 -4.71
C PRO A 217 -1.41 -18.35 -3.25
N SER A 218 -2.17 -17.54 -2.50
CA SER A 218 -1.92 -17.33 -1.06
C SER A 218 -2.53 -18.40 -0.17
N GLY A 219 -3.39 -19.26 -0.72
CA GLY A 219 -4.11 -20.29 0.04
C GLY A 219 -5.33 -19.78 0.81
N PHE A 220 -5.67 -18.51 0.72
CA PHE A 220 -6.86 -17.92 1.37
C PHE A 220 -8.14 -18.34 0.67
N LYS A 221 -9.14 -18.79 1.43
CA LYS A 221 -10.37 -19.41 0.91
C LYS A 221 -11.65 -18.67 1.27
N ASP A 222 -11.62 -17.82 2.29
CA ASP A 222 -12.79 -17.10 2.78
C ASP A 222 -12.45 -15.62 3.02
N LEU A 223 -13.37 -14.86 3.59
CA LEU A 223 -13.24 -13.43 3.79
C LEU A 223 -12.11 -13.08 4.77
N PHE A 224 -11.97 -13.88 5.84
CA PHE A 224 -11.08 -13.60 6.97
C PHE A 224 -10.30 -14.82 7.49
N ASP A 225 -10.22 -15.92 6.72
CA ASP A 225 -9.37 -17.06 7.10
C ASP A 225 -7.89 -16.67 7.14
N ARG A 226 -7.10 -17.41 7.93
CA ARG A 226 -5.72 -17.08 8.30
C ARG A 226 -4.83 -18.30 8.27
#